data_AF-A0A7W0K3I1-F1
#
_entry.id   AF-A0A7W0K3I1-F1
#
_cell.length_a   1.000
_cell.length_b   1.000
_cell.length_c   1.000
_cell.angle_alpha   90.00
_cell.angle_beta   90.00
_cell.angle_gamma   90.00
#
_symmetry.space_group_name_H-M   'P 1'
#
loop_
_entity.id
_entity.type
_entity.pdbx_description
1 polymer ?
#
loop_
_entity_poly.entity_id
_entity_poly.type
_entity_poly.pdbx_seq_one_letter_code
_entity_poly.pdbx_strand_id
1 'polypeptide(L)'
;MQAAFPALGSMGMVGFALVYRNKLFLYIAVGMVFLSILMVIGMRWSQARSVKKRRISNRRKYRAYLGSVERQLAEDANTQLVTADRLYPDHERLWGLVLSRRHLWERRGFDPDFLHVRVGRGPVPHTRPIRLELGDDPITERETDLEDEAATVRKRWARVTDVPVVIDLDEATVVSVVGPPDSTRALARSLVSQLVAFRAPNDLRVLAAFDPEDIGEWEWMKWLPHARSSARPPKGAKGPPPVLLADSPELLARLLDGELGPRIEQLGRIDEQGSISGRDTSLAGPRLVILVDGYSPKSQVARLASIRDVMERGTRLQTTLILLTDAPEREPSEADVRVVLTPSAATIEERRGDERRRSEGVWPDSADVGLCEAIARSLAPLRLEDHDSDAPVTDDVRLLDLIGHRSPADIDPAQTWRERSPRERLRVPIGVTSGGEPIALDLKESAQGGQGPHGLIVGATGSGKSELLRTLVAGLAVDHSPDDLSFVLIDYKGGSAFAELSRLPHAAGLITNLQRDAALVDRMRDALLGEQERRQGMLRDTGDRRRTTG
;
A
#
# COMPACT_ATOMS: atom_id res chain seq x y z
N MET A 1 30.90 -13.83 -54.12
CA MET A 1 31.48 -14.55 -55.28
C MET A 1 30.62 -14.51 -56.56
N GLN A 2 29.35 -14.09 -56.53
CA GLN A 2 28.48 -14.10 -57.73
C GLN A 2 28.77 -13.03 -58.81
N ALA A 3 29.62 -12.04 -58.54
CA ALA A 3 29.95 -10.99 -59.53
C ALA A 3 31.11 -11.33 -60.49
N ALA A 4 31.76 -12.50 -60.34
CA ALA A 4 32.97 -12.87 -61.10
C ALA A 4 32.69 -13.68 -62.38
N PHE A 5 31.50 -14.28 -62.52
CA PHE A 5 31.13 -15.11 -63.66
C PHE A 5 31.12 -14.38 -65.02
N PRO A 6 30.63 -13.13 -65.13
CA PRO A 6 30.64 -12.40 -66.40
C PRO A 6 32.05 -12.02 -66.87
N ALA A 7 32.95 -11.75 -65.94
CA ALA A 7 34.34 -11.38 -66.23
C ALA A 7 35.14 -12.56 -66.80
N LEU A 8 34.98 -13.76 -66.23
CA LEU A 8 35.60 -15.00 -66.71
C LEU A 8 35.12 -15.38 -68.13
N GLY A 9 33.83 -15.23 -68.44
CA GLY A 9 33.29 -15.48 -69.77
C GLY A 9 33.83 -14.53 -70.85
N SER A 10 34.04 -13.25 -70.48
CA SER A 10 34.59 -12.24 -71.41
C SER A 10 36.09 -12.44 -71.71
N MET A 11 36.85 -12.99 -70.76
CA MET A 11 38.29 -13.25 -70.91
C MET A 11 38.57 -14.39 -71.92
N GLY A 12 37.71 -15.42 -71.94
CA GLY A 12 37.79 -16.51 -72.92
C GLY A 12 37.48 -16.06 -74.36
N MET A 13 36.58 -15.09 -74.53
CA MET A 13 36.17 -14.57 -75.84
C MET A 13 37.22 -13.64 -76.47
N VAL A 14 37.96 -12.87 -75.67
CA VAL A 14 39.12 -12.07 -76.14
C VAL A 14 40.26 -12.99 -76.62
N GLY A 15 40.52 -14.09 -75.90
CA GLY A 15 41.49 -15.11 -76.33
C GLY A 15 41.10 -15.75 -77.66
N PHE A 16 39.82 -16.05 -77.86
CA PHE A 16 39.29 -16.62 -79.12
C PHE A 16 39.37 -15.63 -80.30
N ALA A 17 39.12 -14.34 -80.07
CA ALA A 17 39.20 -13.29 -81.09
C ALA A 17 40.65 -12.99 -81.56
N LEU A 18 41.64 -13.12 -80.67
CA LEU A 18 43.07 -12.97 -81.00
C LEU A 18 43.59 -14.08 -81.92
N VAL A 19 43.08 -15.30 -81.77
CA VAL A 19 43.45 -16.46 -82.61
C VAL A 19 42.86 -16.35 -84.02
N TYR A 20 41.63 -15.84 -84.17
CA TYR A 20 40.91 -15.81 -85.45
C TYR A 20 41.12 -14.55 -86.32
N ARG A 21 41.94 -13.58 -85.87
CA ARG A 21 42.39 -12.39 -86.64
C ARG A 21 41.28 -11.56 -87.34
N ASN A 22 40.02 -11.68 -86.91
CA ASN A 22 38.88 -10.95 -87.48
C ASN A 22 38.57 -9.70 -86.66
N LYS A 23 38.71 -8.52 -87.30
CA LYS A 23 38.50 -7.21 -86.67
C LYS A 23 37.09 -7.04 -86.08
N LEU A 24 36.06 -7.65 -86.70
CA LEU A 24 34.67 -7.56 -86.24
C LEU A 24 34.48 -8.23 -84.86
N PHE A 25 35.06 -9.43 -84.66
CA PHE A 25 34.96 -10.15 -83.39
C PHE A 25 35.74 -9.46 -82.26
N LEU A 26 36.84 -8.79 -82.57
CA LEU A 26 37.60 -7.99 -81.61
C LEU A 26 36.78 -6.80 -81.09
N TYR A 27 36.09 -6.07 -81.98
CA TYR A 27 35.21 -4.96 -81.57
C TYR A 27 34.04 -5.43 -80.70
N ILE A 28 33.44 -6.58 -81.00
CA ILE A 28 32.36 -7.17 -80.20
C ILE A 28 32.87 -7.60 -78.82
N ALA A 29 34.05 -8.25 -78.74
CA ALA A 29 34.63 -8.68 -77.47
C ALA A 29 35.01 -7.49 -76.57
N VAL A 30 35.62 -6.44 -77.15
CA VAL A 30 35.93 -5.19 -76.42
C VAL A 30 34.66 -4.48 -75.96
N GLY A 31 33.61 -4.43 -76.80
CA GLY A 31 32.31 -3.88 -76.45
C GLY A 31 31.64 -4.62 -75.29
N MET A 32 31.77 -5.95 -75.22
CA MET A 32 31.19 -6.77 -74.16
C MET A 32 31.93 -6.62 -72.81
N VAL A 33 33.26 -6.47 -72.83
CA VAL A 33 34.05 -6.13 -71.63
C VAL A 33 33.69 -4.74 -71.13
N PHE A 34 33.51 -3.77 -72.03
CA PHE A 34 33.08 -2.42 -71.66
C PHE A 34 31.67 -2.44 -71.04
N LEU A 35 30.74 -3.20 -71.62
CA LEU A 35 29.38 -3.38 -71.11
C LEU A 35 29.36 -4.07 -69.73
N SER A 36 30.21 -5.09 -69.51
CA SER A 36 30.27 -5.78 -68.22
C SER A 36 30.86 -4.89 -67.11
N ILE A 37 31.87 -4.07 -67.43
CA ILE A 37 32.41 -3.05 -66.52
C ILE A 37 31.34 -2.01 -66.19
N LEU A 38 30.61 -1.50 -67.19
CA LEU A 38 29.49 -0.58 -66.98
C LEU A 38 28.38 -1.19 -66.11
N MET A 39 28.08 -2.48 -66.29
CA MET A 39 27.09 -3.20 -65.50
C MET A 39 27.53 -3.36 -64.04
N VAL A 40 28.80 -3.69 -63.78
CA VAL A 40 29.36 -3.78 -62.42
C VAL A 40 29.36 -2.41 -61.74
N ILE A 41 29.74 -1.34 -62.46
CA ILE A 41 29.70 0.04 -61.95
C ILE A 41 28.25 0.45 -61.63
N GLY A 42 27.31 0.16 -62.55
CA GLY A 42 25.88 0.42 -62.36
C GLY A 42 25.30 -0.35 -61.16
N MET A 43 25.68 -1.61 -60.97
CA MET A 43 25.30 -2.41 -59.80
C MET A 43 25.89 -1.85 -58.51
N ARG A 44 27.17 -1.49 -58.47
CA ARG A 44 27.78 -0.88 -57.27
C ARG A 44 27.16 0.47 -56.94
N TRP A 45 26.83 1.28 -57.95
CA TRP A 45 26.11 2.55 -57.76
C TRP A 45 24.69 2.35 -57.24
N SER A 46 23.95 1.39 -57.81
CA SER A 46 22.61 1.00 -57.35
C SER A 46 22.63 0.45 -55.92
N GLN A 47 23.59 -0.42 -55.59
CA GLN A 47 23.80 -0.95 -54.25
C GLN A 47 24.16 0.16 -53.26
N ALA A 48 25.09 1.05 -53.60
CA ALA A 48 25.45 2.19 -52.75
C ALA A 48 24.24 3.13 -52.50
N ARG A 49 23.42 3.38 -53.53
CA ARG A 49 22.19 4.18 -53.40
C ARG A 49 21.14 3.48 -52.55
N SER A 50 20.98 2.16 -52.71
CA SER A 50 20.06 1.35 -51.92
C SER A 50 20.46 1.30 -50.43
N VAL A 51 21.75 1.10 -50.14
CA VAL A 51 22.31 1.13 -48.78
C VAL A 51 22.10 2.52 -48.15
N LYS A 52 22.39 3.61 -48.86
CA LYS A 52 22.14 4.98 -48.39
C LYS A 52 20.65 5.22 -48.10
N LYS A 53 19.76 4.77 -48.99
CA LYS A 53 18.30 4.90 -48.81
C LYS A 53 17.81 4.09 -47.59
N ARG A 54 18.32 2.86 -47.42
CA ARG A 54 18.00 2.00 -46.27
C ARG A 54 18.49 2.62 -44.95
N ARG A 55 19.70 3.17 -44.92
CA ARG A 55 20.25 3.89 -43.75
C ARG A 55 19.39 5.08 -43.36
N ILE A 56 19.01 5.95 -44.31
CA ILE A 56 18.12 7.09 -44.05
C ILE A 56 16.75 6.62 -43.51
N SER A 57 16.18 5.57 -44.12
CA SER A 57 14.90 5.02 -43.68
C SER A 57 14.98 4.43 -42.27
N ASN A 58 16.07 3.72 -41.93
CA ASN A 58 16.28 3.14 -40.61
C ASN A 58 16.44 4.23 -39.55
N ARG A 59 17.26 5.26 -39.81
CA ARG A 59 17.39 6.44 -38.93
C ARG A 59 16.06 7.12 -38.67
N ARG A 60 15.24 7.31 -39.72
CA ARG A 60 13.89 7.88 -39.58
C ARG A 60 12.99 7.01 -38.70
N LYS A 61 12.99 5.69 -38.91
CA LYS A 61 12.21 4.74 -38.09
C LYS A 61 12.68 4.74 -36.64
N TYR A 62 13.98 4.74 -36.39
CA TYR A 62 14.55 4.77 -35.05
C TYR A 62 14.20 6.06 -34.30
N ARG A 63 14.33 7.24 -34.94
CA ARG A 63 13.90 8.50 -34.33
C ARG A 63 12.40 8.56 -34.08
N ALA A 64 11.58 8.00 -34.98
CA ALA A 64 10.14 7.87 -34.74
C ALA A 64 9.84 6.95 -33.54
N TYR A 65 10.60 5.87 -33.38
CA TYR A 65 10.53 4.98 -32.23
C TYR A 65 10.96 5.69 -30.94
N LEU A 66 12.11 6.39 -30.92
CA LEU A 66 12.52 7.22 -29.78
C LEU A 66 11.45 8.24 -29.41
N GLY A 67 10.83 8.90 -30.40
CA GLY A 67 9.72 9.83 -30.15
C GLY A 67 8.43 9.17 -29.64
N SER A 68 8.20 7.87 -29.90
CA SER A 68 7.13 7.13 -29.21
C SER A 68 7.49 6.76 -27.78
N VAL A 69 8.75 6.38 -27.53
CA VAL A 69 9.24 6.08 -26.18
C VAL A 69 9.20 7.33 -25.29
N GLU A 70 9.66 8.48 -25.79
CA GLU A 70 9.58 9.74 -25.04
C GLU A 70 8.15 10.14 -24.69
N ARG A 71 7.17 9.91 -25.59
CA ARG A 71 5.76 10.17 -25.28
C ARG A 71 5.24 9.26 -24.17
N GLN A 72 5.58 7.97 -24.21
CA GLN A 72 5.20 7.03 -23.16
C GLN A 72 5.83 7.40 -21.82
N LEU A 73 7.12 7.76 -21.79
CA LEU A 73 7.81 8.24 -20.59
C LEU A 73 7.17 9.52 -20.03
N ALA A 74 6.75 10.44 -20.90
CA ALA A 74 6.04 11.65 -20.49
C ALA A 74 4.67 11.34 -19.85
N GLU A 75 3.91 10.41 -20.42
CA GLU A 75 2.62 9.95 -19.87
C GLU A 75 2.81 9.26 -18.50
N ASP A 76 3.83 8.41 -18.38
CA ASP A 76 4.17 7.76 -17.11
C ASP A 76 4.61 8.78 -16.05
N ALA A 77 5.45 9.75 -16.43
CA ALA A 77 5.89 10.82 -15.54
C ALA A 77 4.73 11.70 -15.06
N ASN A 78 3.77 12.01 -15.94
CA ASN A 78 2.56 12.74 -15.57
C ASN A 78 1.70 11.92 -14.60
N THR A 79 1.56 10.61 -14.84
CA THR A 79 0.83 9.70 -13.94
C THR A 79 1.51 9.61 -12.57
N GLN A 80 2.85 9.53 -12.53
CA GLN A 80 3.63 9.58 -11.31
C GLN A 80 3.40 10.87 -10.54
N LEU A 81 3.44 12.02 -11.21
CA LEU A 81 3.23 13.34 -10.59
C LEU A 81 1.81 13.46 -10.01
N VAL A 82 0.76 13.16 -10.78
CA VAL A 82 -0.63 13.26 -10.34
C VAL A 82 -0.92 12.32 -9.16
N THR A 83 -0.36 11.11 -9.20
CA THR A 83 -0.51 10.13 -8.10
C THR A 83 0.20 10.61 -6.85
N ALA A 84 1.44 11.09 -6.98
CA ALA A 84 2.21 11.62 -5.85
C ALA A 84 1.54 12.85 -5.23
N ASP A 85 1.01 13.77 -6.05
CA ASP A 85 0.29 14.96 -5.58
C ASP A 85 -0.99 14.63 -4.81
N ARG A 86 -1.66 13.54 -5.18
CA ARG A 86 -2.84 13.05 -4.46
C ARG A 86 -2.46 12.45 -3.11
N LEU A 87 -1.41 11.65 -3.05
CA LEU A 87 -0.97 10.96 -1.83
C LEU A 87 -0.26 11.92 -0.86
N TYR A 88 0.47 12.90 -1.39
CA TYR A 88 1.34 13.82 -0.66
C TYR A 88 1.02 15.27 -1.05
N PRO A 89 -0.18 15.76 -0.71
CA PRO A 89 -0.60 17.12 -1.04
C PRO A 89 0.29 18.17 -0.39
N ASP A 90 0.32 19.38 -0.95
CA ASP A 90 0.91 20.55 -0.27
C ASP A 90 0.03 21.01 0.91
N HIS A 91 0.52 21.95 1.71
CA HIS A 91 -0.14 22.40 2.95
C HIS A 91 -1.46 23.11 2.70
N GLU A 92 -1.62 23.80 1.58
CA GLU A 92 -2.88 24.45 1.21
C GLU A 92 -3.95 23.40 0.88
N ARG A 93 -3.61 22.39 0.08
CA ARG A 93 -4.49 21.25 -0.22
C ARG A 93 -4.76 20.42 1.02
N LEU A 94 -3.75 20.20 1.87
CA LEU A 94 -3.88 19.48 3.14
C LEU A 94 -4.95 20.12 4.02
N TRP A 95 -4.91 21.45 4.15
CA TRP A 95 -5.91 22.20 4.90
C TRP A 95 -7.33 22.01 4.35
N GLY A 96 -7.49 22.03 3.02
CA GLY A 96 -8.77 21.73 2.37
C GLY A 96 -9.29 20.31 2.66
N LEU A 97 -8.40 19.31 2.72
CA LEU A 97 -8.76 17.94 3.11
C LEU A 97 -9.23 17.88 4.57
N VAL A 98 -8.51 18.55 5.48
CA VAL A 98 -8.87 18.60 6.91
C VAL A 98 -10.23 19.26 7.10
N LEU A 99 -10.48 20.40 6.45
CA LEU A 99 -11.76 21.11 6.53
C LEU A 99 -12.91 20.28 5.97
N SER A 100 -12.71 19.62 4.82
CA SER A 100 -13.74 18.80 4.19
C SER A 100 -13.96 17.45 4.89
N ARG A 101 -13.08 17.09 5.84
CA ARG A 101 -13.05 15.80 6.54
C ARG A 101 -13.00 14.60 5.61
N ARG A 102 -12.37 14.76 4.44
CA ARG A 102 -12.18 13.68 3.47
C ARG A 102 -10.76 13.17 3.60
N HIS A 103 -10.59 11.85 3.52
CA HIS A 103 -9.26 11.22 3.55
C HIS A 103 -8.46 11.53 4.83
N LEU A 104 -9.14 11.97 5.90
CA LEU A 104 -8.55 12.15 7.22
C LEU A 104 -8.27 10.79 7.85
N TRP A 105 -7.11 10.65 8.48
CA TRP A 105 -6.74 9.46 9.25
C TRP A 105 -6.86 8.14 8.47
N GLU A 106 -6.65 8.18 7.15
CA GLU A 106 -6.83 7.01 6.28
C GLU A 106 -5.65 6.03 6.32
N ARG A 107 -4.46 6.45 6.76
CA ARG A 107 -3.26 5.61 6.82
C ARG A 107 -3.16 4.87 8.15
N ARG A 108 -3.08 3.55 8.11
CA ARG A 108 -3.08 2.63 9.25
C ARG A 108 -1.70 2.11 9.57
N GLY A 109 -1.46 1.70 10.82
CA GLY A 109 -0.14 1.25 11.28
C GLY A 109 0.50 0.09 10.50
N PHE A 110 -0.30 -0.67 9.73
CA PHE A 110 0.15 -1.76 8.87
C PHE A 110 0.37 -1.35 7.41
N ASP A 111 -0.01 -0.11 7.02
CA ASP A 111 0.18 0.37 5.65
C ASP A 111 1.66 0.71 5.42
N PRO A 112 2.25 0.36 4.26
CA PRO A 112 3.65 0.64 3.97
C PRO A 112 4.01 2.14 3.98
N ASP A 113 3.03 3.02 3.75
CA ASP A 113 3.21 4.46 3.76
C ASP A 113 2.75 5.11 5.08
N PHE A 114 2.60 4.31 6.14
CA PHE A 114 2.11 4.78 7.45
C PHE A 114 2.97 5.89 8.04
N LEU A 115 4.28 5.92 7.83
CA LEU A 115 5.14 7.02 8.31
C LEU A 115 5.89 7.74 7.19
N HIS A 116 5.39 7.62 5.96
CA HIS A 116 5.85 8.44 4.84
C HIS A 116 5.38 9.88 4.97
N VAL A 117 6.32 10.83 4.96
CA VAL A 117 6.05 12.27 5.11
C VAL A 117 6.73 13.06 4.00
N ARG A 118 5.98 13.99 3.41
CA ARG A 118 6.48 14.92 2.39
C ARG A 118 7.38 15.97 3.02
N VAL A 119 8.56 16.16 2.45
CA VAL A 119 9.56 17.16 2.87
C VAL A 119 9.55 18.38 1.95
N GLY A 120 9.17 18.20 0.68
CA GLY A 120 9.27 19.24 -0.33
C GLY A 120 8.94 18.74 -1.73
N ARG A 121 9.29 19.51 -2.76
CA ARG A 121 9.18 19.10 -4.18
C ARG A 121 10.54 19.10 -4.84
N GLY A 122 10.80 18.14 -5.71
CA GLY A 122 12.12 18.02 -6.32
C GLY A 122 12.24 16.89 -7.34
N PRO A 123 13.47 16.61 -7.80
CA PRO A 123 13.73 15.56 -8.78
C PRO A 123 13.78 14.17 -8.13
N VAL A 124 12.76 13.35 -8.40
CA VAL A 124 12.70 11.95 -7.94
C VAL A 124 13.00 10.97 -9.08
N PRO A 125 13.50 9.75 -8.81
CA PRO A 125 13.65 8.73 -9.83
C PRO A 125 12.34 8.46 -10.58
N HIS A 126 12.43 8.26 -11.89
CA HIS A 126 11.27 7.82 -12.66
C HIS A 126 10.85 6.42 -12.19
N THR A 127 9.54 6.20 -12.03
CA THR A 127 8.95 4.91 -11.61
C THR A 127 9.34 3.72 -12.49
N ARG A 128 9.69 3.94 -13.76
CA ARG A 128 10.17 2.93 -14.69
C ARG A 128 11.66 3.15 -14.95
N PRO A 129 12.56 2.28 -14.44
CA PRO A 129 13.98 2.44 -14.66
C PRO A 129 14.31 2.25 -16.15
N ILE A 130 14.88 3.27 -16.78
CA ILE A 130 15.22 3.27 -18.20
C ILE A 130 16.60 2.63 -18.38
N ARG A 131 16.65 1.46 -19.02
CA ARG A 131 17.89 0.77 -19.37
C ARG A 131 18.11 0.80 -20.88
N LEU A 132 19.35 1.07 -21.28
CA LEU A 132 19.77 0.95 -22.67
C LEU A 132 20.47 -0.39 -22.83
N GLU A 133 19.82 -1.31 -23.51
CA GLU A 133 20.40 -2.61 -23.86
C GLU A 133 21.16 -2.46 -25.18
N LEU A 134 22.46 -2.25 -25.08
CA LEU A 134 23.36 -2.29 -26.23
C LEU A 134 23.85 -3.74 -26.36
N GLY A 135 23.41 -4.45 -27.40
CA GLY A 135 23.84 -5.83 -27.62
C GLY A 135 25.37 -5.94 -27.81
N ASP A 136 25.97 -7.01 -27.28
CA ASP A 136 27.42 -7.24 -27.26
C ASP A 136 28.01 -7.82 -28.56
N ASP A 137 27.30 -7.74 -29.69
CA ASP A 137 27.78 -8.32 -30.94
C ASP A 137 28.93 -7.49 -31.55
N PRO A 138 30.18 -7.99 -31.60
CA PRO A 138 31.34 -7.26 -32.10
C PRO A 138 31.30 -7.02 -33.62
N ILE A 139 30.36 -7.63 -34.35
CA ILE A 139 30.22 -7.52 -35.81
C ILE A 139 29.26 -6.37 -36.19
N THR A 140 28.46 -5.87 -35.25
CA THR A 140 27.47 -4.82 -35.54
C THR A 140 28.14 -3.44 -35.61
N GLU A 141 28.12 -2.81 -36.79
CA GLU A 141 28.56 -1.42 -36.97
C GLU A 141 27.60 -0.47 -36.21
N ARG A 142 28.06 0.07 -35.08
CA ARG A 142 27.27 0.94 -34.20
C ARG A 142 27.22 2.37 -34.75
N GLU A 143 26.01 2.92 -34.88
CA GLU A 143 25.80 4.35 -35.21
C GLU A 143 25.87 5.18 -33.93
N THR A 144 27.06 5.68 -33.58
CA THR A 144 27.32 6.39 -32.31
C THR A 144 26.41 7.59 -32.09
N ASP A 145 26.01 8.29 -33.16
CA ASP A 145 25.10 9.45 -33.07
C ASP A 145 23.70 9.07 -32.56
N LEU A 146 23.20 7.89 -32.94
CA LEU A 146 21.90 7.41 -32.45
C LEU A 146 21.98 6.91 -31.01
N GLU A 147 23.11 6.34 -30.61
CA GLU A 147 23.36 5.93 -29.22
C GLU A 147 23.41 7.15 -28.30
N ASP A 148 24.06 8.24 -28.74
CA ASP A 148 24.09 9.51 -28.01
C ASP A 148 22.69 10.15 -27.89
N GLU A 149 21.88 10.09 -28.95
CA GLU A 149 20.46 10.52 -28.92
C GLU A 149 19.68 9.72 -27.85
N ALA A 150 19.81 8.39 -27.82
CA ALA A 150 19.15 7.54 -26.84
C ALA A 150 19.67 7.73 -25.40
N ALA A 151 20.98 7.91 -25.24
CA ALA A 151 21.61 8.23 -23.96
C ALA A 151 21.10 9.56 -23.40
N THR A 152 20.86 10.54 -24.27
CA THR A 152 20.27 11.84 -23.90
C THR A 152 18.84 11.68 -23.42
N VAL A 153 18.01 10.90 -24.13
CA VAL A 153 16.63 10.57 -23.71
C VAL A 153 16.63 9.88 -22.35
N ARG A 154 17.49 8.86 -22.16
CA ARG A 154 17.64 8.16 -20.88
C ARG A 154 18.02 9.13 -19.77
N LYS A 155 19.01 10.00 -19.98
CA LYS A 155 19.47 10.96 -18.96
C LYS A 155 18.38 11.96 -18.59
N ARG A 156 17.65 12.47 -19.58
CA ARG A 156 16.53 13.42 -19.40
C ARG A 156 15.41 12.83 -18.56
N TRP A 157 14.99 11.61 -18.89
CA TRP A 157 13.86 10.94 -18.24
C TRP A 157 14.26 10.03 -17.06
N ALA A 158 15.53 10.05 -16.64
CA ALA A 158 15.97 9.30 -15.47
C ALA A 158 15.29 9.77 -14.18
N ARG A 159 14.94 11.07 -14.12
CA ARG A 159 14.23 11.68 -13.00
C ARG A 159 13.06 12.53 -13.49
N VAL A 160 12.00 12.57 -12.69
CA VAL A 160 10.85 13.45 -12.88
C VAL A 160 11.00 14.61 -11.91
N THR A 161 10.97 15.84 -12.42
CA THR A 161 11.09 17.06 -11.64
C THR A 161 9.75 17.50 -11.06
N ASP A 162 9.78 18.32 -10.02
CA ASP A 162 8.58 18.90 -9.39
C ASP A 162 7.59 17.84 -8.87
N VAL A 163 8.13 16.76 -8.30
CA VAL A 163 7.34 15.70 -7.64
C VAL A 163 7.54 15.82 -6.12
N PRO A 164 6.51 15.56 -5.29
CA PRO A 164 6.68 15.44 -3.85
C PRO A 164 7.83 14.49 -3.47
N VAL A 165 8.81 15.01 -2.74
CA VAL A 165 9.90 14.23 -2.16
C VAL A 165 9.47 13.82 -0.75
N VAL A 166 9.55 12.53 -0.47
CA VAL A 166 9.01 11.90 0.72
C VAL A 166 10.13 11.15 1.43
N ILE A 167 10.18 11.29 2.75
CA ILE A 167 11.03 10.48 3.63
C ILE A 167 10.17 9.49 4.40
N ASP A 168 10.79 8.38 4.79
CA ASP A 168 10.15 7.33 5.57
C ASP A 168 10.64 7.38 7.00
N LEU A 169 9.73 7.68 7.92
CA LEU A 169 10.05 7.75 9.34
C LEU A 169 9.90 6.40 10.05
N ASP A 170 9.38 5.34 9.40
CA ASP A 170 9.19 4.05 10.08
C ASP A 170 10.51 3.33 10.35
N GLU A 171 11.43 3.43 9.38
CA GLU A 171 12.77 2.86 9.48
C GLU A 171 13.78 3.81 10.14
N ALA A 172 13.41 5.08 10.36
CA ALA A 172 14.30 6.09 10.92
C ALA A 172 14.09 6.26 12.43
N THR A 173 15.17 6.12 13.20
CA THR A 173 15.18 6.45 14.63
C THR A 173 15.49 7.93 14.84
N VAL A 174 16.49 8.46 14.11
CA VAL A 174 16.89 9.86 14.22
C VAL A 174 16.81 10.56 12.86
N VAL A 175 16.00 11.61 12.80
CA VAL A 175 15.91 12.54 11.68
C VAL A 175 16.49 13.89 12.09
N SER A 176 17.56 14.33 11.44
CA SER A 176 18.12 15.66 11.65
C SER A 176 17.69 16.62 10.57
N VAL A 177 17.22 17.80 10.97
CA VAL A 177 16.94 18.92 10.07
C VAL A 177 17.90 20.05 10.40
N VAL A 178 18.83 20.32 9.47
CA VAL A 178 19.95 21.24 9.66
C VAL A 178 19.73 22.50 8.83
N GLY A 179 19.77 23.68 9.43
CA GLY A 179 19.69 24.95 8.71
C GLY A 179 19.22 26.12 9.59
N PRO A 180 18.94 27.29 8.98
CA PRO A 180 18.45 28.45 9.74
C PRO A 180 17.18 28.13 10.55
N PRO A 181 17.05 28.59 11.81
CA PRO A 181 15.94 28.24 12.69
C PRO A 181 14.56 28.43 12.07
N ASP A 182 14.32 29.56 11.39
CA ASP A 182 13.03 29.84 10.74
C ASP A 182 12.66 28.77 9.70
N SER A 183 13.66 28.33 8.91
CA SER A 183 13.47 27.34 7.86
C SER A 183 13.27 25.93 8.42
N THR A 184 14.04 25.55 9.45
CA THR A 184 13.93 24.22 10.08
C THR A 184 12.60 24.08 10.81
N ARG A 185 12.16 25.11 11.53
CA ARG A 185 10.86 25.18 12.21
C ARG A 185 9.70 25.15 11.22
N ALA A 186 9.78 25.90 10.13
CA ALA A 186 8.74 25.91 9.09
C ALA A 186 8.59 24.54 8.41
N LEU A 187 9.70 23.85 8.13
CA LEU A 187 9.67 22.49 7.63
C LEU A 187 9.12 21.52 8.68
N ALA A 188 9.56 21.61 9.93
CA ALA A 188 9.10 20.72 10.99
C ALA A 188 7.59 20.85 11.27
N ARG A 189 7.03 22.07 11.27
CA ARG A 189 5.58 22.30 11.30
C ARG A 189 4.88 21.66 10.11
N SER A 190 5.49 21.74 8.93
CA SER A 190 5.02 21.08 7.71
C SER A 190 4.96 19.55 7.90
N LEU A 191 6.01 18.93 8.42
CA LEU A 191 6.09 17.49 8.68
C LEU A 191 5.01 17.05 9.70
N VAL A 192 4.90 17.77 10.82
CA VAL A 192 3.88 17.47 11.86
C VAL A 192 2.47 17.59 11.28
N SER A 193 2.19 18.62 10.49
CA SER A 193 0.87 18.82 9.87
C SER A 193 0.49 17.66 8.94
N GLN A 194 1.43 17.22 8.10
CA GLN A 194 1.25 16.06 7.21
C GLN A 194 1.00 14.77 8.00
N LEU A 195 1.73 14.56 9.09
CA LEU A 195 1.56 13.40 9.96
C LEU A 195 0.17 13.36 10.60
N VAL A 196 -0.25 14.43 11.28
CA VAL A 196 -1.50 14.45 12.08
C VAL A 196 -2.77 14.47 11.24
N ALA A 197 -2.71 14.91 9.99
CA ALA A 197 -3.85 14.91 9.08
C ALA A 197 -4.22 13.49 8.59
N PHE A 198 -3.23 12.64 8.37
CA PHE A 198 -3.42 11.33 7.73
C PHE A 198 -3.36 10.13 8.67
N ARG A 199 -2.92 10.31 9.92
CA ARG A 199 -2.82 9.24 10.93
C ARG A 199 -3.71 9.56 12.11
N ALA A 200 -4.40 8.54 12.62
CA ALA A 200 -5.28 8.71 13.75
C ALA A 200 -4.49 8.96 15.05
N PRO A 201 -5.02 9.73 16.02
CA PRO A 201 -4.35 9.96 17.31
C PRO A 201 -4.04 8.65 18.08
N ASN A 202 -4.83 7.59 17.89
CA ASN A 202 -4.56 6.29 18.52
C ASN A 202 -3.44 5.49 17.83
N ASP A 203 -3.07 5.87 16.61
CA ASP A 203 -1.99 5.24 15.85
C ASP A 203 -0.69 6.05 15.93
N LEU A 204 -0.78 7.38 16.17
CA LEU A 204 0.35 8.30 16.20
C LEU A 204 0.21 9.37 17.31
N ARG A 205 1.27 9.54 18.09
CA ARG A 205 1.46 10.65 19.04
C ARG A 205 2.60 11.55 18.62
N VAL A 206 2.48 12.83 18.95
CA VAL A 206 3.52 13.83 18.70
C VAL A 206 3.82 14.57 19.99
N LEU A 207 5.10 14.63 20.36
CA LEU A 207 5.62 15.42 21.46
C LEU A 207 6.56 16.48 20.89
N ALA A 208 6.51 17.71 21.38
CA ALA A 208 7.52 18.72 21.05
C ALA A 208 8.23 19.26 22.30
N ALA A 209 9.55 19.44 22.17
CA ALA A 209 10.41 20.08 23.14
C ALA A 209 11.06 21.32 22.51
N PHE A 210 11.04 22.44 23.21
CA PHE A 210 11.52 23.73 22.74
C PHE A 210 11.92 24.60 23.92
N ASP A 211 12.69 25.66 23.67
CA ASP A 211 12.99 26.66 24.69
C ASP A 211 11.76 27.55 24.95
N PRO A 212 11.54 28.08 26.17
CA PRO A 212 10.35 28.86 26.51
C PRO A 212 10.10 30.07 25.61
N GLU A 213 11.16 30.65 25.05
CA GLU A 213 11.12 31.79 24.15
C GLU A 213 10.47 31.45 22.79
N ASP A 214 10.50 30.18 22.39
CA ASP A 214 10.00 29.68 21.11
C ASP A 214 8.57 29.13 21.20
N ILE A 215 7.86 29.38 22.31
CA ILE A 215 6.49 28.88 22.50
C ILE A 215 5.55 29.27 21.35
N GLY A 216 5.74 30.45 20.75
CA GLY A 216 4.92 30.90 19.61
C GLY A 216 5.00 30.01 18.37
N GLU A 217 6.09 29.26 18.20
CA GLU A 217 6.31 28.35 17.07
C GLU A 217 5.57 27.01 17.23
N TRP A 218 5.26 26.63 18.48
CA TRP A 218 4.79 25.28 18.84
C TRP A 218 3.48 25.24 19.63
N GLU A 219 3.01 26.37 20.18
CA GLU A 219 1.80 26.46 21.00
C GLU A 219 0.58 25.87 20.28
N TRP A 220 0.54 25.96 18.96
CA TRP A 220 -0.53 25.43 18.12
C TRP A 220 -0.77 23.93 18.29
N MET A 221 0.26 23.17 18.67
CA MET A 221 0.15 21.73 18.90
C MET A 221 -0.75 21.39 20.09
N LYS A 222 -1.01 22.31 21.03
CA LYS A 222 -1.88 22.06 22.20
C LYS A 222 -3.32 21.69 21.83
N TRP A 223 -3.76 22.08 20.64
CA TRP A 223 -5.08 21.75 20.09
C TRP A 223 -5.12 20.36 19.45
N LEU A 224 -3.98 19.79 19.06
CA LEU A 224 -3.92 18.49 18.42
C LEU A 224 -4.36 17.37 19.37
N PRO A 225 -5.22 16.44 18.91
CA PRO A 225 -5.50 15.22 19.67
C PRO A 225 -4.27 14.29 19.76
N HIS A 226 -3.32 14.40 18.82
CA HIS A 226 -2.06 13.65 18.79
C HIS A 226 -1.05 14.10 19.85
N ALA A 227 -1.14 15.36 20.30
CA ALA A 227 -0.28 15.93 21.34
C ALA A 227 -0.89 15.78 22.74
N ARG A 228 -1.70 14.75 22.96
CA ARG A 228 -2.31 14.40 24.25
C ARG A 228 -1.74 13.06 24.70
N SER A 229 -1.28 13.01 25.94
CA SER A 229 -0.73 11.78 26.50
C SER A 229 -1.78 10.67 26.53
N SER A 230 -1.35 9.44 26.24
CA SER A 230 -2.12 8.22 26.48
C SER A 230 -1.91 7.64 27.87
N ALA A 231 -1.01 8.21 28.67
CA ALA A 231 -0.75 7.74 30.03
C ALA A 231 -2.04 7.80 30.85
N ARG A 232 -2.34 6.69 31.54
CA ARG A 232 -3.53 6.60 32.39
C ARG A 232 -3.47 7.73 33.41
N PRO A 233 -4.50 8.59 33.50
CA PRO A 233 -4.48 9.69 34.44
C PRO A 233 -4.29 9.14 35.87
N PRO A 234 -3.50 9.82 36.72
CA PRO A 234 -3.36 9.43 38.12
C PRO A 234 -4.75 9.26 38.76
N LYS A 235 -4.91 8.26 39.64
CA LYS A 235 -6.19 8.01 40.32
C LYS A 235 -6.70 9.32 40.96
N GLY A 236 -7.87 9.79 40.51
CA GLY A 236 -8.51 11.00 41.02
C GLY A 236 -8.23 12.28 40.23
N ALA A 237 -7.41 12.25 39.18
CA ALA A 237 -7.21 13.40 38.30
C ALA A 237 -8.50 13.68 37.49
N LYS A 238 -9.04 14.88 37.66
CA LYS A 238 -10.17 15.40 36.87
C LYS A 238 -9.61 16.37 35.84
N GLY A 239 -9.71 16.04 34.55
CA GLY A 239 -9.27 16.91 33.46
C GLY A 239 -8.86 16.13 32.22
N PRO A 240 -8.66 16.80 31.08
CA PRO A 240 -8.13 16.17 29.88
C PRO A 240 -6.71 15.66 30.11
N PRO A 241 -6.24 14.67 29.34
CA PRO A 241 -4.86 14.20 29.42
C PRO A 241 -3.86 15.35 29.21
N PRO A 242 -2.66 15.26 29.83
CA PRO A 242 -1.64 16.28 29.71
C PRO A 242 -1.24 16.47 28.24
N VAL A 243 -0.90 17.71 27.90
CA VAL A 243 -0.41 18.08 26.57
C VAL A 243 1.07 17.70 26.48
N LEU A 244 1.46 17.07 25.38
CA LEU A 244 2.84 16.64 25.10
C LEU A 244 3.69 17.78 24.54
N LEU A 245 3.77 18.89 25.28
CA LEU A 245 4.64 20.02 24.98
C LEU A 245 5.54 20.27 26.19
N ALA A 246 6.84 20.37 25.94
CA ALA A 246 7.85 20.63 26.95
C ALA A 246 8.61 21.91 26.61
N ASP A 247 8.49 22.92 27.46
CA ASP A 247 9.25 24.16 27.43
C ASP A 247 10.50 24.10 28.34
N SER A 248 10.75 22.96 29.00
CA SER A 248 11.93 22.75 29.85
C SER A 248 12.43 21.31 29.78
N PRO A 249 13.74 21.05 29.98
CA PRO A 249 14.30 19.70 30.03
C PRO A 249 13.67 18.83 31.13
N GLU A 250 13.29 19.42 32.27
CA GLU A 250 12.66 18.71 33.39
C GLU A 250 11.22 18.28 33.04
N LEU A 251 10.47 19.14 32.36
CA LEU A 251 9.14 18.79 31.87
C LEU A 251 9.24 17.72 30.77
N LEU A 252 10.20 17.85 29.86
CA LEU A 252 10.48 16.86 28.83
C LEU A 252 10.77 15.49 29.45
N ALA A 253 11.66 15.42 30.45
CA ALA A 253 11.98 14.18 31.15
C ALA A 253 10.73 13.52 31.73
N ARG A 254 9.88 14.29 32.43
CA ARG A 254 8.62 13.78 33.00
C ARG A 254 7.64 13.26 31.95
N LEU A 255 7.49 13.96 30.82
CA LEU A 255 6.60 13.52 29.74
C LEU A 255 7.14 12.27 29.04
N LEU A 256 8.46 12.21 28.80
CA LEU A 256 9.11 11.04 28.23
C LEU A 256 9.01 9.83 29.14
N ASP A 257 9.14 9.97 30.45
CA ASP A 257 8.98 8.86 31.39
C ASP A 257 7.57 8.26 31.32
N GLY A 258 6.53 9.11 31.19
CA GLY A 258 5.15 8.67 31.04
C GLY A 258 4.86 7.93 29.73
N GLU A 259 5.51 8.33 28.64
CA GLU A 259 5.30 7.72 27.31
C GLU A 259 6.24 6.53 27.04
N LEU A 260 7.52 6.64 27.37
CA LEU A 260 8.52 5.60 27.08
C LEU A 260 8.58 4.52 28.15
N GLY A 261 8.26 4.82 29.42
CA GLY A 261 8.29 3.85 30.51
C GLY A 261 7.48 2.58 30.21
N PRO A 262 6.18 2.69 29.87
CA PRO A 262 5.36 1.53 29.50
C PRO A 262 5.87 0.77 28.28
N ARG A 263 6.43 1.47 27.29
CA ARG A 263 7.00 0.87 26.07
C ARG A 263 8.26 0.06 26.37
N ILE A 264 9.15 0.60 27.21
CA ILE A 264 10.37 -0.09 27.65
C ILE A 264 10.01 -1.34 28.46
N GLU A 265 9.02 -1.24 29.36
CA GLU A 265 8.57 -2.38 30.17
C GLU A 265 7.94 -3.47 29.28
N GLN A 266 7.07 -3.10 28.34
CA GLN A 266 6.48 -4.05 27.40
C GLN A 266 7.55 -4.73 26.54
N LEU A 267 8.52 -3.96 26.04
CA LEU A 267 9.64 -4.50 25.25
C LEU A 267 10.46 -5.51 26.06
N GLY A 268 10.73 -5.21 27.34
CA GLY A 268 11.41 -6.14 28.25
C GLY A 268 10.65 -7.46 28.42
N ARG A 269 9.32 -7.42 28.59
CA ARG A 269 8.48 -8.62 28.67
C ARG A 269 8.50 -9.43 27.37
N ILE A 270 8.49 -8.75 26.22
CA ILE A 270 8.59 -9.41 24.90
C ILE A 270 9.94 -10.10 24.77
N ASP A 271 11.04 -9.47 25.16
CA ASP A 271 12.39 -10.03 25.10
C ASP A 271 12.56 -11.25 26.02
N GLU A 272 11.96 -11.21 27.21
CA GLU A 272 11.96 -12.35 28.15
C GLU A 272 11.12 -13.54 27.64
N GLN A 273 10.02 -13.28 26.94
CA GLN A 273 9.09 -14.31 26.42
C GLN A 273 9.48 -14.83 25.03
N GLY A 274 10.29 -14.08 24.28
CA GLY A 274 10.63 -14.26 22.86
C GLY A 274 11.52 -15.46 22.49
N SER A 275 11.76 -16.40 23.41
CA SER A 275 12.47 -17.66 23.12
C SER A 275 11.53 -18.87 22.91
N ILE A 276 10.24 -18.76 23.26
CA ILE A 276 9.38 -19.96 23.43
C ILE A 276 8.19 -20.02 22.45
N SER A 277 7.77 -18.94 21.80
CA SER A 277 6.61 -19.00 20.89
C SER A 277 6.62 -17.91 19.82
N GLY A 278 6.44 -18.30 18.55
CA GLY A 278 6.29 -17.40 17.39
C GLY A 278 4.97 -16.62 17.36
N ARG A 279 4.63 -15.92 18.46
CA ARG A 279 3.59 -14.89 18.50
C ARG A 279 4.16 -13.56 18.02
N ASP A 280 3.28 -12.68 17.55
CA ASP A 280 3.58 -11.32 17.12
C ASP A 280 4.31 -10.55 18.24
N THR A 281 5.56 -10.15 18.00
CA THR A 281 6.49 -9.54 18.98
C THR A 281 6.47 -8.01 18.91
N SER A 282 5.42 -7.40 18.37
CA SER A 282 5.32 -5.96 18.19
C SER A 282 4.86 -5.26 19.48
N LEU A 283 5.39 -4.05 19.73
CA LEU A 283 4.88 -3.18 20.78
C LEU A 283 3.44 -2.77 20.48
N ALA A 284 2.65 -2.65 21.54
CA ALA A 284 1.26 -2.23 21.46
C ALA A 284 1.18 -0.72 21.74
N GLY A 285 0.36 -0.01 20.98
CA GLY A 285 0.11 1.42 21.14
C GLY A 285 0.58 2.26 19.97
N PRO A 286 0.35 3.59 20.04
CA PRO A 286 0.69 4.50 18.95
C PRO A 286 2.20 4.63 18.76
N ARG A 287 2.62 4.88 17.51
CA ARG A 287 3.96 5.39 17.21
C ARG A 287 4.16 6.74 17.89
N LEU A 288 5.36 7.03 18.35
CA LEU A 288 5.69 8.30 18.99
C LEU A 288 6.70 9.07 18.14
N VAL A 289 6.35 10.30 17.75
CA VAL A 289 7.29 11.23 17.11
C VAL A 289 7.63 12.33 18.11
N ILE A 290 8.91 12.49 18.40
CA ILE A 290 9.41 13.51 19.32
C ILE A 290 10.18 14.55 18.50
N LEU A 291 9.69 15.78 18.51
CA LEU A 291 10.35 16.92 17.92
C LEU A 291 11.16 17.66 18.99
N VAL A 292 12.43 17.95 18.72
CA VAL A 292 13.29 18.76 19.58
C VAL A 292 13.78 19.97 18.77
N ASP A 293 13.29 21.15 19.13
CA ASP A 293 13.77 22.42 18.60
C ASP A 293 15.06 22.83 19.32
N GLY A 294 16.05 23.32 18.56
CA GLY A 294 17.33 23.76 19.12
C GLY A 294 18.24 22.65 19.68
N TYR A 295 18.21 21.44 19.09
CA TYR A 295 19.05 20.34 19.56
C TYR A 295 20.55 20.68 19.50
N SER A 296 21.27 20.32 20.56
CA SER A 296 22.74 20.37 20.61
C SER A 296 23.27 19.20 21.44
N PRO A 297 24.38 18.54 21.05
CA PRO A 297 24.93 17.39 21.78
C PRO A 297 25.36 17.76 23.22
N LYS A 298 25.60 19.04 23.47
CA LYS A 298 26.01 19.55 24.80
C LYS A 298 24.83 19.97 25.67
N SER A 299 23.62 20.05 25.11
CA SER A 299 22.39 20.47 25.82
C SER A 299 22.00 19.51 26.94
N GLN A 300 21.15 19.96 27.86
CA GLN A 300 20.59 19.09 28.90
C GLN A 300 19.65 18.03 28.29
N VAL A 301 18.91 18.40 27.24
CA VAL A 301 18.00 17.49 26.50
C VAL A 301 18.78 16.28 25.96
N ALA A 302 19.93 16.50 25.32
CA ALA A 302 20.79 15.41 24.82
C ALA A 302 21.33 14.50 25.94
N ARG A 303 21.36 14.97 27.19
CA ARG A 303 21.83 14.20 28.36
C ARG A 303 20.73 13.40 29.04
N LEU A 304 19.46 13.56 28.66
CA LEU A 304 18.38 12.75 29.21
C LEU A 304 18.58 11.28 28.84
N ALA A 305 18.40 10.37 29.81
CA ALA A 305 18.51 8.93 29.59
C ALA A 305 17.49 8.47 28.54
N SER A 306 16.26 8.96 28.64
CA SER A 306 15.16 8.69 27.72
C SER A 306 15.48 9.06 26.27
N ILE A 307 16.19 10.18 26.03
CA ILE A 307 16.61 10.57 24.67
C ILE A 307 17.67 9.60 24.12
N ARG A 308 18.65 9.20 24.94
CA ARG A 308 19.65 8.20 24.55
C ARG A 308 19.03 6.84 24.28
N ASP A 309 18.07 6.41 25.11
CA ASP A 309 17.35 5.16 24.91
C ASP A 309 16.62 5.13 23.56
N VAL A 310 16.00 6.25 23.17
CA VAL A 310 15.38 6.37 21.85
C VAL A 310 16.44 6.37 20.75
N MET A 311 17.56 7.10 20.88
CA MET A 311 18.63 7.07 19.87
C MET A 311 19.19 5.65 19.63
N GLU A 312 19.31 4.85 20.69
CA GLU A 312 19.86 3.48 20.60
C GLU A 312 18.81 2.44 20.15
N ARG A 313 17.55 2.60 20.55
CA ARG A 313 16.50 1.56 20.44
C ARG A 313 15.20 2.06 19.80
N GLY A 314 15.19 3.22 19.15
CA GLY A 314 13.99 3.91 18.69
C GLY A 314 13.06 3.08 17.82
N THR A 315 13.58 2.38 16.81
CA THR A 315 12.78 1.46 15.98
C THR A 315 12.07 0.39 16.82
N ARG A 316 12.76 -0.21 17.81
CA ARG A 316 12.16 -1.20 18.72
C ARG A 316 11.16 -0.58 19.67
N LEU A 317 11.40 0.67 20.09
CA LEU A 317 10.50 1.48 20.91
C LEU A 317 9.38 2.16 20.08
N GLN A 318 9.32 1.90 18.77
CA GLN A 318 8.36 2.52 17.87
C GLN A 318 8.33 4.06 17.96
N THR A 319 9.52 4.65 18.16
CA THR A 319 9.71 6.08 18.44
C THR A 319 10.74 6.69 17.49
N THR A 320 10.41 7.84 16.90
CA THR A 320 11.29 8.62 16.01
C THR A 320 11.59 9.98 16.61
N LEU A 321 12.86 10.38 16.61
CA LEU A 321 13.32 11.71 16.98
C LEU A 321 13.47 12.58 15.73
N ILE A 322 12.87 13.77 15.73
CA ILE A 322 13.14 14.84 14.77
C ILE A 322 13.90 15.94 15.50
N LEU A 323 15.15 16.19 15.11
CA LEU A 323 16.05 17.12 15.79
C LEU A 323 16.35 18.30 14.88
N LEU A 324 15.95 19.50 15.31
CA LEU A 324 16.25 20.74 14.59
C LEU A 324 17.58 21.29 15.09
N THR A 325 18.50 21.57 14.18
CA THR A 325 19.81 22.15 14.49
C THR A 325 20.15 23.27 13.53
N ASP A 326 20.83 24.30 14.02
CA ASP A 326 21.30 25.44 13.24
C ASP A 326 22.61 25.15 12.49
N ALA A 327 23.35 24.12 12.90
CA ALA A 327 24.69 23.84 12.42
C ALA A 327 24.93 22.32 12.25
N PRO A 328 25.61 21.88 11.17
CA PRO A 328 25.94 20.47 10.95
C PRO A 328 26.80 19.86 12.06
N GLU A 329 27.64 20.64 12.74
CA GLU A 329 28.54 20.14 13.79
C GLU A 329 27.79 19.78 15.09
N ARG A 330 26.53 20.21 15.22
CA ARG A 330 25.65 19.90 16.35
C ARG A 330 24.72 18.72 16.07
N GLU A 331 24.78 18.16 14.87
CA GLU A 331 24.03 16.97 14.51
C GLU A 331 24.57 15.73 15.26
N PRO A 332 23.69 14.81 15.72
CA PRO A 332 24.14 13.54 16.30
C PRO A 332 24.78 12.61 15.26
N SER A 333 25.65 11.72 15.71
CA SER A 333 26.28 10.69 14.86
C SER A 333 25.30 9.62 14.38
N GLU A 334 24.18 9.47 15.08
CA GLU A 334 23.17 8.44 14.91
C GLU A 334 22.10 8.81 13.86
N ALA A 335 22.23 9.95 13.17
CA ALA A 335 21.24 10.40 12.19
C ALA A 335 21.05 9.38 11.04
N ASP A 336 19.82 8.86 10.91
CA ASP A 336 19.41 7.94 9.84
C ASP A 336 18.95 8.71 8.61
N VAL A 337 18.26 9.85 8.85
CA VAL A 337 17.82 10.77 7.81
C VAL A 337 18.35 12.16 8.13
N ARG A 338 19.01 12.77 7.14
CA ARG A 338 19.53 14.14 7.23
C ARG A 338 18.88 15.02 6.17
N VAL A 339 18.24 16.09 6.61
CA VAL A 339 17.67 17.13 5.75
C VAL A 339 18.46 18.42 5.96
N VAL A 340 19.31 18.78 5.01
CA VAL A 340 20.11 20.01 5.06
C VAL A 340 19.43 21.10 4.24
N LEU A 341 19.00 22.16 4.90
CA LEU A 341 18.36 23.32 4.30
C LEU A 341 19.40 24.39 3.95
N THR A 342 19.42 24.79 2.68
CA THR A 342 20.17 25.95 2.19
C THR A 342 19.19 27.05 1.78
N PRO A 343 19.64 28.30 1.54
CA PRO A 343 18.75 29.37 1.09
C PRO A 343 18.00 29.11 -0.22
N SER A 344 18.44 28.15 -1.05
CA SER A 344 17.89 27.91 -2.39
C SER A 344 17.27 26.54 -2.60
N ALA A 345 17.67 25.54 -1.80
CA ALA A 345 17.22 24.16 -1.90
C ALA A 345 17.57 23.38 -0.62
N ALA A 346 17.02 22.18 -0.51
CA ALA A 346 17.32 21.19 0.49
C ALA A 346 18.03 19.98 -0.15
N THR A 347 18.92 19.37 0.63
CA THR A 347 19.51 18.06 0.33
C THR A 347 19.01 17.06 1.38
N ILE A 348 18.56 15.90 0.92
CA ILE A 348 18.07 14.82 1.77
C ILE A 348 18.98 13.61 1.59
N GLU A 349 19.49 13.10 2.70
CA GLU A 349 20.30 11.88 2.76
C GLU A 349 19.60 10.88 3.69
N GLU A 350 19.22 9.72 3.15
CA GLU A 350 18.60 8.63 3.89
C GLU A 350 19.54 7.43 3.91
N ARG A 351 19.75 6.86 5.10
CA ARG A 351 20.52 5.64 5.31
C ARG A 351 19.57 4.50 5.67
N ARG A 352 19.46 3.50 4.78
CA ARG A 352 18.67 2.28 5.01
C ARG A 352 19.57 1.06 4.93
N GLY A 353 19.96 0.53 6.10
CA GLY A 353 20.99 -0.51 6.17
C GLY A 353 22.29 -0.03 5.52
N ASP A 354 22.74 -0.75 4.49
CA ASP A 354 23.94 -0.40 3.71
C ASP A 354 23.67 0.56 2.54
N GLU A 355 22.40 0.76 2.15
CA GLU A 355 22.04 1.66 1.07
C GLU A 355 21.97 3.12 1.55
N ARG A 356 22.55 4.02 0.74
CA ARG A 356 22.42 5.46 0.92
C ARG A 356 21.66 6.06 -0.26
N ARG A 357 20.54 6.71 0.02
CA ARG A 357 19.79 7.50 -0.97
C ARG A 357 20.06 8.97 -0.74
N ARG A 358 20.34 9.68 -1.82
CA ARG A 358 20.62 11.12 -1.82
C ARG A 358 19.75 11.84 -2.85
N SER A 359 19.02 12.82 -2.36
CA SER A 359 18.12 13.67 -3.14
C SER A 359 18.57 15.12 -3.00
N GLU A 360 18.97 15.73 -4.12
CA GLU A 360 19.42 17.12 -4.18
C GLU A 360 18.41 17.98 -4.95
N GLY A 361 18.45 19.29 -4.74
CA GLY A 361 17.57 20.22 -5.46
C GLY A 361 16.11 20.09 -5.05
N VAL A 362 15.86 19.76 -3.78
CA VAL A 362 14.51 19.69 -3.22
C VAL A 362 14.12 21.08 -2.74
N TRP A 363 13.01 21.64 -3.19
CA TRP A 363 12.42 22.82 -2.57
C TRP A 363 11.68 22.38 -1.31
N PRO A 364 12.17 22.72 -0.10
CA PRO A 364 11.54 22.28 1.14
C PRO A 364 10.15 22.92 1.28
N ASP A 365 9.20 22.14 1.76
CA ASP A 365 7.90 22.69 2.15
C ASP A 365 8.05 23.58 3.38
N SER A 366 7.18 24.57 3.49
CA SER A 366 7.14 25.52 4.60
C SER A 366 5.70 25.69 5.04
N ALA A 367 5.45 25.57 6.34
CA ALA A 367 4.14 25.80 6.92
C ALA A 367 4.16 27.00 7.87
N ASP A 368 3.24 27.94 7.65
CA ASP A 368 3.01 29.06 8.56
C ASP A 368 2.30 28.61 9.84
N VAL A 369 2.61 29.28 10.96
CA VAL A 369 2.02 28.97 12.28
C VAL A 369 0.50 29.09 12.25
N GLY A 370 -0.06 30.10 11.59
CA GLY A 370 -1.50 30.32 11.52
C GLY A 370 -2.23 29.21 10.77
N LEU A 371 -1.64 28.67 9.70
CA LEU A 371 -2.19 27.53 8.97
C LEU A 371 -2.14 26.26 9.82
N CYS A 372 -1.03 26.01 10.51
CA CYS A 372 -0.90 24.88 11.43
C CYS A 372 -1.91 24.94 12.58
N GLU A 373 -2.13 26.13 13.16
CA GLU A 373 -3.16 26.35 14.16
C GLU A 373 -4.56 26.07 13.60
N ALA A 374 -4.86 26.51 12.38
CA ALA A 374 -6.15 26.25 11.74
C ALA A 374 -6.39 24.74 11.56
N ILE A 375 -5.37 24.00 11.07
CA ILE A 375 -5.37 22.53 10.96
C ILE A 375 -5.63 21.91 12.34
N ALA A 376 -4.84 22.28 13.34
CA ALA A 376 -4.92 21.70 14.67
C ALA A 376 -6.28 21.94 15.34
N ARG A 377 -6.82 23.16 15.24
CA ARG A 377 -8.15 23.48 15.77
C ARG A 377 -9.27 22.74 15.04
N SER A 378 -9.11 22.45 13.76
CA SER A 378 -10.10 21.67 12.99
C SER A 378 -10.07 20.18 13.34
N LEU A 379 -8.90 19.65 13.71
CA LEU A 379 -8.73 18.29 14.21
C LEU A 379 -9.14 18.15 15.69
N ALA A 380 -9.01 19.20 16.50
CA ALA A 380 -9.29 19.20 17.94
C ALA A 380 -10.66 18.61 18.37
N PRO A 381 -11.79 18.91 17.68
CA PRO A 381 -13.09 18.35 18.06
C PRO A 381 -13.27 16.90 17.58
N LEU A 382 -12.40 16.40 16.71
CA LEU A 382 -12.50 15.05 16.19
C LEU A 382 -12.04 14.08 17.28
N ARG A 383 -12.92 13.12 17.58
CA ARG A 383 -12.61 11.96 18.40
C ARG A 383 -12.75 10.75 17.50
N LEU A 384 -11.81 9.83 17.62
CA LEU A 384 -12.08 8.48 17.19
C LEU A 384 -13.15 7.96 18.15
N GLU A 385 -14.16 7.29 17.63
CA GLU A 385 -14.96 6.43 18.49
C GLU A 385 -14.01 5.33 18.96
N ASP A 386 -13.51 5.51 20.18
CA ASP A 386 -12.88 4.45 20.93
C ASP A 386 -13.98 3.40 21.14
N HIS A 387 -14.06 2.47 20.20
CA HIS A 387 -14.53 1.15 20.52
C HIS A 387 -13.47 0.57 21.44
N ASP A 388 -13.57 0.92 22.73
CA ASP A 388 -12.69 0.51 23.80
C ASP A 388 -12.31 -0.96 23.59
N SER A 389 -11.11 -1.20 23.08
CA SER A 389 -10.48 -2.53 23.03
C SER A 389 -10.10 -3.03 24.43
N ASP A 390 -10.25 -2.16 25.45
CA ASP A 390 -10.07 -2.42 26.88
C ASP A 390 -11.38 -2.46 27.66
N ALA A 391 -12.53 -2.24 27.02
CA ALA A 391 -13.79 -2.73 27.57
C ALA A 391 -13.70 -4.25 27.41
N PRO A 392 -13.71 -5.01 28.51
CA PRO A 392 -13.75 -6.45 28.38
C PRO A 392 -14.96 -6.78 27.49
N VAL A 393 -14.72 -7.54 26.41
CA VAL A 393 -15.78 -8.23 25.66
C VAL A 393 -16.38 -9.23 26.66
N THR A 394 -17.17 -8.73 27.60
CA THR A 394 -17.80 -9.48 28.69
C THR A 394 -19.28 -9.20 28.80
N ASP A 395 -19.88 -8.47 27.87
CA ASP A 395 -21.29 -8.65 27.64
C ASP A 395 -21.44 -9.63 26.48
N ASP A 396 -21.54 -10.91 26.84
CA ASP A 396 -22.07 -11.93 25.95
C ASP A 396 -23.39 -11.41 25.38
N VAL A 397 -23.41 -11.06 24.09
CA VAL A 397 -24.63 -10.60 23.43
C VAL A 397 -25.55 -11.80 23.27
N ARG A 398 -26.66 -11.80 24.01
CA ARG A 398 -27.59 -12.94 23.97
C ARG A 398 -28.24 -12.99 22.59
N LEU A 399 -28.36 -14.20 22.04
CA LEU A 399 -29.05 -14.41 20.76
C LEU A 399 -30.43 -13.75 20.74
N LEU A 400 -31.19 -13.85 21.84
CA LEU A 400 -32.52 -13.24 21.97
C LEU A 400 -32.51 -11.73 21.71
N ASP A 401 -31.49 -11.03 22.21
CA ASP A 401 -31.36 -9.59 21.99
C ASP A 401 -31.07 -9.28 20.52
N LEU A 402 -30.27 -10.12 19.84
CA LEU A 402 -30.00 -9.99 18.39
C LEU A 402 -31.25 -10.18 17.53
N ILE A 403 -32.10 -11.14 17.88
CA ILE A 403 -33.34 -11.44 17.14
C ILE A 403 -34.54 -10.62 17.63
N GLY A 404 -34.34 -9.70 18.59
CA GLY A 404 -35.37 -8.78 19.06
C GLY A 404 -36.44 -9.38 19.99
N HIS A 405 -36.11 -10.47 20.69
CA HIS A 405 -36.99 -11.12 21.67
C HIS A 405 -36.48 -10.93 23.10
N ARG A 406 -37.38 -10.80 24.08
CA ARG A 406 -36.99 -10.61 25.51
C ARG A 406 -36.79 -11.93 26.24
N SER A 407 -37.55 -12.96 25.86
CA SER A 407 -37.55 -14.30 26.44
C SER A 407 -37.80 -15.36 25.37
N PRO A 408 -37.30 -16.61 25.52
CA PRO A 408 -37.65 -17.71 24.62
C PRO A 408 -39.15 -18.00 24.58
N ALA A 409 -39.87 -17.71 25.67
CA ALA A 409 -41.32 -17.88 25.74
C ALA A 409 -42.11 -16.91 24.85
N ASP A 410 -41.47 -15.82 24.39
CA ASP A 410 -42.08 -14.83 23.50
C ASP A 410 -41.99 -15.25 22.02
N ILE A 411 -41.31 -16.36 21.73
CA ILE A 411 -41.15 -16.88 20.36
C ILE A 411 -42.34 -17.78 20.07
N ASP A 412 -43.31 -17.24 19.33
CA ASP A 412 -44.46 -17.97 18.81
C ASP A 412 -44.26 -18.25 17.31
N PRO A 413 -44.00 -19.50 16.89
CA PRO A 413 -43.83 -19.87 15.48
C PRO A 413 -45.01 -19.44 14.59
N ALA A 414 -46.23 -19.38 15.13
CA ALA A 414 -47.39 -18.92 14.36
C ALA A 414 -47.29 -17.42 13.98
N GLN A 415 -46.48 -16.66 14.70
CA GLN A 415 -46.22 -15.23 14.44
C GLN A 415 -44.89 -15.00 13.72
N THR A 416 -43.84 -15.75 14.08
CA THR A 416 -42.49 -15.53 13.53
C THR A 416 -42.30 -16.16 12.15
N TRP A 417 -42.95 -17.29 11.85
CA TRP A 417 -42.94 -17.98 10.55
C TRP A 417 -43.97 -17.42 9.56
N ARG A 418 -44.11 -16.10 9.52
CA ARG A 418 -44.89 -15.40 8.50
C ARG A 418 -44.14 -15.34 7.16
N GLU A 419 -44.86 -15.19 6.06
CA GLU A 419 -44.24 -14.88 4.77
C GLU A 419 -43.42 -13.57 4.87
N ARG A 420 -42.13 -13.67 4.50
CA ARG A 420 -41.18 -12.56 4.59
C ARG A 420 -41.00 -11.87 3.25
N SER A 421 -40.63 -10.59 3.32
CA SER A 421 -40.26 -9.87 2.12
C SER A 421 -38.98 -10.46 1.50
N PRO A 422 -38.77 -10.30 0.17
CA PRO A 422 -37.54 -10.77 -0.48
C PRO A 422 -36.25 -10.20 0.15
N ARG A 423 -36.32 -9.02 0.79
CA ARG A 423 -35.19 -8.40 1.50
C ARG A 423 -34.86 -9.09 2.82
N GLU A 424 -35.85 -9.61 3.54
CA GLU A 424 -35.67 -10.22 4.87
C GLU A 424 -35.35 -11.72 4.79
N ARG A 425 -35.65 -12.37 3.66
CA ARG A 425 -35.42 -13.81 3.46
C ARG A 425 -33.93 -14.16 3.57
N LEU A 426 -33.61 -15.23 4.30
CA LEU A 426 -32.25 -15.74 4.55
C LEU A 426 -31.27 -14.71 5.13
N ARG A 427 -31.78 -13.69 5.81
CA ARG A 427 -30.98 -12.68 6.51
C ARG A 427 -31.14 -12.88 8.02
N VAL A 428 -30.02 -12.96 8.73
CA VAL A 428 -30.00 -13.29 10.17
C VAL A 428 -28.96 -12.46 10.91
N PRO A 429 -29.30 -11.84 12.05
CA PRO A 429 -28.34 -11.13 12.88
C PRO A 429 -27.41 -12.14 13.57
N ILE A 430 -26.10 -11.94 13.45
CA ILE A 430 -25.06 -12.83 13.98
C ILE A 430 -24.20 -12.18 15.06
N GLY A 431 -24.37 -10.87 15.27
CA GLY A 431 -23.66 -10.10 16.27
C GLY A 431 -24.06 -8.64 16.21
N VAL A 432 -23.36 -7.81 16.98
CA VAL A 432 -23.47 -6.35 16.91
C VAL A 432 -22.11 -5.79 16.51
N THR A 433 -22.14 -4.66 15.80
CA THR A 433 -20.96 -3.81 15.67
C THR A 433 -20.63 -3.28 17.06
N SER A 434 -19.43 -2.74 17.18
CA SER A 434 -19.00 -2.03 18.36
C SER A 434 -19.80 -0.75 18.65
N GLY A 435 -20.63 -0.28 17.70
CA GLY A 435 -21.63 0.77 17.90
C GLY A 435 -23.01 0.26 18.36
N GLY A 436 -23.17 -1.05 18.61
CA GLY A 436 -24.43 -1.69 19.00
C GLY A 436 -25.38 -1.97 17.84
N GLU A 437 -25.00 -1.68 16.59
CA GLU A 437 -25.82 -1.97 15.43
C GLU A 437 -25.77 -3.46 15.07
N PRO A 438 -26.90 -4.11 14.74
CA PRO A 438 -26.90 -5.53 14.41
C PRO A 438 -26.13 -5.81 13.10
N ILE A 439 -25.14 -6.69 13.17
CA ILE A 439 -24.49 -7.28 12.00
C ILE A 439 -25.33 -8.45 11.55
N ALA A 440 -25.85 -8.37 10.32
CA ALA A 440 -26.62 -9.45 9.71
C ALA A 440 -25.84 -10.14 8.58
N LEU A 441 -25.90 -11.46 8.56
CA LEU A 441 -25.45 -12.28 7.45
C LEU A 441 -26.61 -12.47 6.48
N ASP A 442 -26.40 -12.20 5.19
CA ASP A 442 -27.40 -12.38 4.14
C ASP A 442 -26.94 -13.45 3.16
N LEU A 443 -27.55 -14.64 3.25
CA LEU A 443 -27.17 -15.84 2.50
C LEU A 443 -27.84 -15.95 1.12
N LYS A 444 -28.51 -14.90 0.64
CA LYS A 444 -29.06 -14.90 -0.73
C LYS A 444 -27.95 -14.77 -1.77
N GLU A 445 -28.28 -15.12 -3.00
CA GLU A 445 -27.45 -14.82 -4.16
C GLU A 445 -27.27 -13.31 -4.35
N SER A 446 -26.14 -12.90 -4.91
CA SER A 446 -25.83 -11.48 -5.16
C SER A 446 -26.85 -10.82 -6.09
N ALA A 447 -27.46 -11.58 -7.02
CA ALA A 447 -28.54 -11.11 -7.88
C ALA A 447 -29.82 -10.71 -7.09
N GLN A 448 -29.99 -11.24 -5.88
CA GLN A 448 -31.09 -10.91 -4.96
C GLN A 448 -30.65 -9.94 -3.85
N GLY A 449 -29.46 -9.33 -3.98
CA GLY A 449 -28.91 -8.37 -3.02
C GLY A 449 -28.23 -8.99 -1.79
N GLY A 450 -27.98 -10.30 -1.79
CA GLY A 450 -27.28 -11.00 -0.71
C GLY A 450 -25.76 -11.04 -0.87
N GLN A 451 -25.07 -11.59 0.13
CA GLN A 451 -23.61 -11.71 0.17
C GLN A 451 -23.08 -12.95 -0.57
N GLY A 452 -23.99 -13.80 -1.08
CA GLY A 452 -23.68 -15.02 -1.80
C GLY A 452 -24.23 -16.27 -1.07
N PRO A 453 -24.56 -17.34 -1.81
CA PRO A 453 -25.19 -18.54 -1.24
C PRO A 453 -24.21 -19.44 -0.47
N HIS A 454 -22.91 -19.16 -0.51
CA HIS A 454 -21.86 -19.97 0.08
C HIS A 454 -20.88 -19.09 0.86
N GLY A 455 -20.41 -19.57 2.01
CA GLY A 455 -19.48 -18.85 2.88
C GLY A 455 -18.48 -19.78 3.56
N LEU A 456 -17.35 -19.21 4.00
CA LEU A 456 -16.29 -19.90 4.72
C LEU A 456 -16.05 -19.19 6.06
N ILE A 457 -16.11 -19.94 7.17
CA ILE A 457 -15.80 -19.44 8.51
C ILE A 457 -14.51 -20.12 9.01
N VAL A 458 -13.48 -19.31 9.25
CA VAL A 458 -12.17 -19.74 9.75
C VAL A 458 -11.95 -19.20 11.15
N GLY A 459 -11.49 -20.06 12.05
CA GLY A 459 -11.16 -19.67 13.42
C GLY A 459 -10.40 -20.77 14.15
N ALA A 460 -9.45 -20.38 15.00
CA ALA A 460 -8.71 -21.30 15.87
C ALA A 460 -9.63 -21.96 16.91
N THR A 461 -9.21 -23.07 17.51
CA THR A 461 -9.96 -23.68 18.63
C THR A 461 -10.13 -22.65 19.76
N GLY A 462 -11.36 -22.47 20.23
CA GLY A 462 -11.68 -21.46 21.26
C GLY A 462 -12.10 -20.09 20.73
N SER A 463 -12.01 -19.83 19.41
CA SER A 463 -12.42 -18.54 18.79
C SER A 463 -13.93 -18.30 18.69
N GLY A 464 -14.77 -19.22 19.19
CA GLY A 464 -16.23 -19.09 19.10
C GLY A 464 -16.86 -19.58 17.79
N LYS A 465 -16.12 -20.18 16.85
CA LYS A 465 -16.67 -20.70 15.57
C LYS A 465 -17.93 -21.56 15.74
N SER A 466 -17.93 -22.51 16.67
CA SER A 466 -19.09 -23.37 16.91
C SER A 466 -20.29 -22.59 17.45
N GLU A 467 -20.03 -21.56 18.25
CA GLU A 467 -21.08 -20.69 18.80
C GLU A 467 -21.70 -19.83 17.72
N LEU A 468 -20.88 -19.21 16.86
CA LEU A 468 -21.35 -18.46 15.70
C LEU A 468 -22.25 -19.31 14.78
N LEU A 469 -21.87 -20.58 14.53
CA LEU A 469 -22.69 -21.50 13.74
C LEU A 469 -24.01 -21.84 14.42
N ARG A 470 -24.05 -21.94 15.76
CA ARG A 470 -25.31 -22.12 16.49
C ARG A 470 -26.20 -20.88 16.42
N THR A 471 -25.63 -19.69 16.63
CA THR A 471 -26.31 -18.40 16.49
C THR A 471 -26.96 -18.28 15.11
N LEU A 472 -26.21 -18.65 14.06
CA LEU A 472 -26.69 -18.62 12.68
C LEU A 472 -27.90 -19.54 12.47
N VAL A 473 -27.79 -20.82 12.85
CA VAL A 473 -28.84 -21.82 12.66
C VAL A 473 -30.08 -21.46 13.48
N ALA A 474 -29.89 -21.10 14.75
CA ALA A 474 -31.00 -20.74 15.64
C ALA A 474 -31.71 -19.46 15.16
N GLY A 475 -30.97 -18.42 14.78
CA GLY A 475 -31.57 -17.18 14.28
C GLY A 475 -32.36 -17.38 12.98
N LEU A 476 -31.87 -18.23 12.07
CA LEU A 476 -32.63 -18.59 10.87
C LEU A 476 -33.90 -19.39 11.20
N ALA A 477 -33.83 -20.33 12.15
CA ALA A 477 -34.95 -21.19 12.54
C ALA A 477 -36.10 -20.44 13.22
N VAL A 478 -35.79 -19.37 13.96
CA VAL A 478 -36.83 -18.52 14.58
C VAL A 478 -37.66 -17.83 13.51
N ASP A 479 -37.02 -17.40 12.43
CA ASP A 479 -37.59 -16.47 11.47
C ASP A 479 -38.13 -17.13 10.19
N HIS A 480 -37.83 -18.40 9.95
CA HIS A 480 -38.21 -19.12 8.73
C HIS A 480 -38.94 -20.41 9.07
N SER A 481 -40.00 -20.76 8.32
CA SER A 481 -40.71 -22.03 8.49
C SER A 481 -39.84 -23.23 8.05
N PRO A 482 -39.96 -24.41 8.68
CA PRO A 482 -39.34 -25.64 8.17
C PRO A 482 -39.80 -26.03 6.76
N ASP A 483 -40.95 -25.52 6.30
CA ASP A 483 -41.43 -25.71 4.93
C ASP A 483 -40.59 -24.94 3.90
N ASP A 484 -39.95 -23.84 4.31
CA ASP A 484 -39.15 -22.95 3.46
C ASP A 484 -37.64 -23.14 3.63
N LEU A 485 -37.21 -23.67 4.77
CA LEU A 485 -35.79 -23.81 5.13
C LEU A 485 -35.53 -25.13 5.86
N SER A 486 -34.55 -25.89 5.37
CA SER A 486 -34.07 -27.11 6.04
C SER A 486 -32.56 -27.06 6.25
N PHE A 487 -32.09 -27.61 7.36
CA PHE A 487 -30.67 -27.71 7.71
C PHE A 487 -30.17 -29.15 7.63
N VAL A 488 -28.99 -29.31 7.04
CA VAL A 488 -28.18 -30.53 7.16
C VAL A 488 -26.93 -30.15 7.94
N LEU A 489 -26.82 -30.64 9.17
CA LEU A 489 -25.78 -30.25 10.12
C LEU A 489 -24.65 -31.30 10.09
N ILE A 490 -23.41 -30.87 9.82
CA ILE A 490 -22.27 -31.79 9.63
C ILE A 490 -21.10 -31.36 10.53
N ASP A 491 -20.66 -32.26 11.43
CA ASP A 491 -19.51 -32.06 12.33
C ASP A 491 -18.43 -33.13 12.11
N TYR A 492 -17.31 -32.74 11.51
CA TYR A 492 -16.22 -33.65 11.18
C TYR A 492 -15.51 -34.24 12.41
N LYS A 493 -15.26 -33.43 13.44
CA LYS A 493 -14.46 -33.84 14.62
C LYS A 493 -15.30 -34.54 15.69
N GLY A 494 -16.61 -34.66 15.49
CA GLY A 494 -17.51 -35.32 16.43
C GLY A 494 -17.78 -34.49 17.68
N GLY A 495 -17.78 -33.16 17.56
CA GLY A 495 -18.21 -32.28 18.64
C GLY A 495 -19.72 -32.39 18.90
N SER A 496 -20.14 -31.91 20.07
CA SER A 496 -21.56 -31.74 20.42
C SER A 496 -22.13 -30.42 19.87
N ALA A 497 -21.44 -29.77 18.92
CA ALA A 497 -21.76 -28.42 18.47
C ALA A 497 -23.22 -28.26 18.03
N PHE A 498 -23.74 -29.25 17.32
CA PHE A 498 -25.06 -29.20 16.70
C PHE A 498 -26.07 -30.19 17.32
N ALA A 499 -25.71 -30.86 18.41
CA ALA A 499 -26.52 -31.93 19.00
C ALA A 499 -27.88 -31.45 19.50
N GLU A 500 -27.98 -30.21 19.97
CA GLU A 500 -29.25 -29.61 20.42
C GLU A 500 -30.08 -29.09 19.25
N LEU A 501 -29.42 -28.60 18.19
CA LEU A 501 -30.06 -28.04 17.00
C LEU A 501 -30.68 -29.11 16.10
N SER A 502 -30.27 -30.37 16.21
CA SER A 502 -30.90 -31.48 15.50
C SER A 502 -32.34 -31.77 15.94
N ARG A 503 -32.79 -31.17 17.05
CA ARG A 503 -34.17 -31.27 17.53
C ARG A 503 -35.12 -30.29 16.84
N LEU A 504 -34.60 -29.33 16.07
CA LEU A 504 -35.41 -28.36 15.34
C LEU A 504 -36.19 -29.06 14.23
N PRO A 505 -37.44 -28.64 13.94
CA PRO A 505 -38.22 -29.20 12.84
C PRO A 505 -37.55 -28.97 11.47
N HIS A 506 -36.69 -27.96 11.37
CA HIS A 506 -35.88 -27.65 10.19
C HIS A 506 -34.74 -28.65 9.96
N ALA A 507 -34.31 -29.39 10.97
CA ALA A 507 -33.15 -30.26 10.86
C ALA A 507 -33.50 -31.55 10.08
N ALA A 508 -33.03 -31.65 8.84
CA ALA A 508 -33.19 -32.83 8.00
C ALA A 508 -32.24 -33.97 8.39
N GLY A 509 -31.10 -33.65 9.03
CA GLY A 509 -30.15 -34.64 9.51
C GLY A 509 -28.95 -34.03 10.22
N LEU A 510 -28.34 -34.82 11.12
CA LEU A 510 -27.10 -34.50 11.82
C LEU A 510 -26.08 -35.62 11.53
N ILE A 511 -24.95 -35.25 10.93
CA ILE A 511 -23.84 -36.17 10.61
C ILE A 511 -22.65 -35.76 11.46
N THR A 512 -22.14 -36.66 12.31
CA THR A 512 -21.02 -36.35 13.21
C THR A 512 -19.90 -37.38 13.13
N ASN A 513 -18.73 -37.02 13.67
CA ASN A 513 -17.62 -37.94 13.91
C ASN A 513 -17.06 -38.62 12.64
N LEU A 514 -17.11 -37.91 11.52
CA LEU A 514 -16.62 -38.36 10.21
C LEU A 514 -15.13 -38.73 10.20
N GLN A 515 -14.34 -38.16 11.10
CA GLN A 515 -12.91 -38.48 11.24
C GLN A 515 -12.62 -39.96 11.53
N ARG A 516 -13.58 -40.71 12.08
CA ARG A 516 -13.39 -42.11 12.48
C ARG A 516 -13.87 -43.14 11.45
N ASP A 517 -14.60 -42.74 10.42
CA ASP A 517 -15.17 -43.66 9.43
C ASP A 517 -15.28 -42.99 8.06
N ALA A 518 -14.33 -43.32 7.17
CA ALA A 518 -14.29 -42.81 5.80
C ALA A 518 -15.53 -43.23 4.98
N ALA A 519 -16.16 -44.36 5.28
CA ALA A 519 -17.37 -44.80 4.59
C ALA A 519 -18.58 -43.92 4.93
N LEU A 520 -18.58 -43.20 6.06
CA LEU A 520 -19.60 -42.17 6.34
C LEU A 520 -19.41 -40.93 5.47
N VAL A 521 -18.18 -40.56 5.11
CA VAL A 521 -17.89 -39.43 4.23
C VAL A 521 -18.40 -39.72 2.81
N ASP A 522 -18.15 -40.91 2.28
CA ASP A 522 -18.66 -41.31 0.96
C ASP A 522 -20.19 -41.38 0.94
N ARG A 523 -20.81 -41.99 1.95
CA ARG A 523 -22.29 -42.02 2.06
C ARG A 523 -22.90 -40.63 2.16
N MET A 524 -22.26 -39.71 2.89
CA MET A 524 -22.70 -38.32 2.99
C MET A 524 -22.64 -37.63 1.63
N ARG A 525 -21.53 -37.79 0.90
CA ARG A 525 -21.37 -37.24 -0.46
C ARG A 525 -22.50 -37.74 -1.36
N ASP A 526 -22.71 -39.05 -1.38
CA ASP A 526 -23.71 -39.67 -2.25
C ASP A 526 -25.14 -39.21 -1.89
N ALA A 527 -25.45 -39.04 -0.59
CA ALA A 527 -26.73 -38.50 -0.14
C ALA A 527 -26.96 -37.02 -0.55
N LEU A 528 -25.93 -36.17 -0.44
CA LEU A 528 -26.03 -34.76 -0.86
C LEU A 528 -26.17 -34.62 -2.39
N LEU A 529 -25.44 -35.45 -3.16
CA LEU A 529 -25.58 -35.50 -4.61
C LEU A 529 -26.98 -35.99 -5.03
N GLY A 530 -27.49 -37.03 -4.38
CA GLY A 530 -28.85 -37.52 -4.62
C GLY A 530 -29.92 -36.46 -4.32
N GLU A 531 -29.76 -35.67 -3.25
CA GLU A 531 -30.66 -34.56 -2.94
C GLU A 531 -30.58 -33.44 -3.99
N GLN A 532 -29.38 -33.14 -4.51
CA GLN A 532 -29.21 -32.18 -5.61
C GLN A 532 -29.96 -32.66 -6.87
N GLU A 533 -29.78 -33.93 -7.26
CA GLU A 533 -30.45 -34.53 -8.41
C GLU A 533 -31.97 -34.53 -8.24
N ARG A 534 -32.46 -34.90 -7.05
CA ARG A 534 -33.90 -34.88 -6.71
C ARG A 534 -34.50 -33.48 -6.89
N ARG A 535 -33.84 -32.44 -6.38
CA ARG A 535 -34.30 -31.04 -6.53
C ARG A 535 -34.27 -30.58 -8.00
N GLN A 536 -33.23 -30.94 -8.75
CA GLN A 536 -33.17 -30.66 -10.19
C GLN A 536 -34.32 -31.34 -10.95
N GLY A 537 -34.64 -32.59 -10.62
CA GLY A 537 -35.78 -33.32 -11.16
C GLY A 537 -37.11 -32.62 -10.86
N MET A 538 -37.36 -32.27 -9.59
CA MET A 538 -38.58 -31.55 -9.20
C MET A 538 -38.76 -30.23 -9.95
N LEU A 539 -37.69 -29.44 -10.10
CA LEU A 539 -37.74 -28.16 -10.82
C LEU A 539 -38.04 -28.35 -12.31
N ARG A 540 -37.47 -29.41 -12.93
CA ARG A 540 -37.75 -29.78 -14.33
C ARG A 540 -39.22 -30.19 -14.50
N ASP A 541 -39.72 -31.09 -13.67
CA ASP A 541 -41.10 -31.58 -13.74
C ASP A 541 -42.13 -30.46 -13.54
N THR A 542 -41.85 -29.50 -12.67
CA THR A 542 -42.73 -28.34 -12.41
C THR A 542 -42.67 -27.33 -13.55
N GLY A 543 -41.50 -27.16 -14.18
CA GLY A 543 -41.31 -26.35 -15.39
C GLY A 543 -42.08 -26.90 -16.60
N ASP A 544 -42.09 -28.23 -16.77
CA ASP A 544 -42.83 -28.89 -17.85
C ASP A 544 -44.35 -28.87 -17.62
N ARG A 545 -44.82 -28.94 -16.36
CA ARG A 545 -46.25 -28.76 -16.03
C ARG A 545 -46.77 -27.34 -16.30
N ARG A 546 -45.96 -26.30 -16.05
CA ARG A 546 -46.33 -24.90 -16.40
C ARG A 546 -46.36 -24.65 -17.91
N ARG A 547 -45.61 -25.42 -18.71
CA ARG A 547 -45.64 -25.33 -20.19
C ARG A 547 -46.80 -26.08 -20.84
N THR A 548 -47.40 -27.06 -20.15
CA THR A 548 -48.51 -27.88 -20.66
C THR A 548 -49.89 -27.39 -20.23
N THR A 549 -49.98 -26.41 -19.33
CA THR A 549 -51.24 -25.80 -18.84
C THR A 549 -51.37 -24.31 -19.17
N GLY A 550 -50.50 -23.77 -20.04
CA GLY A 550 -50.53 -22.39 -20.52
C GLY A 550 -51.05 -22.26 -21.94
#